data_AF-A0A924HYH3-F1
#
_entry.id   AF-A0A924HYH3-F1
#
_cell.length_a   1.000
_cell.length_b   1.000
_cell.length_c   1.000
_cell.angle_alpha   90.00
_cell.angle_beta   90.00
_cell.angle_gamma   90.00
#
_symmetry.space_group_name_H-M   'P 1'
#
loop_
_entity.id
_entity.type
_entity.pdbx_description
1 polymer ?
#
loop_
_entity_poly.entity_id
_entity_poly.type
_entity_poly.pdbx_seq_one_letter_code
_entity_poly.pdbx_strand_id
1 'polypeptide(L)'
;MTKLVTPSILLRLTRSRLLRSIGLLAVALPILSATPYVAIANDRNSGTYAIGLWGDLPYSDVQAQTGVPNLIADMNSQNLAFTVHDGDFKAGNSTVGS
;
A
#
# COMPACT_ATOMS: atom_id res chain seq x y z
N MET A 1 -74.90 -15.58 33.66
CA MET A 1 -75.11 -16.77 32.82
C MET A 1 -74.00 -16.85 31.79
N THR A 2 -73.23 -17.93 31.87
CA THR A 2 -72.10 -18.34 31.04
C THR A 2 -72.47 -18.58 29.59
N LYS A 3 -71.63 -18.13 28.63
CA LYS A 3 -71.31 -18.90 27.41
C LYS A 3 -69.85 -18.72 27.01
N LEU A 4 -69.09 -19.81 27.19
CA LEU A 4 -67.94 -20.24 26.39
C LEU A 4 -68.25 -20.13 24.89
N VAL A 5 -67.26 -19.81 24.05
CA VAL A 5 -66.71 -20.66 22.96
C VAL A 5 -65.54 -19.93 22.27
N THR A 6 -64.54 -20.75 21.94
CA THR A 6 -63.12 -20.53 21.64
C THR A 6 -62.84 -20.25 20.13
N PRO A 7 -61.60 -20.35 19.58
CA PRO A 7 -60.89 -19.26 18.88
C PRO A 7 -60.66 -19.54 17.37
N SER A 8 -61.16 -18.69 16.46
CA SER A 8 -61.03 -18.99 15.01
C SER A 8 -60.69 -17.80 14.10
N ILE A 9 -60.59 -16.59 14.65
CA ILE A 9 -60.37 -15.38 13.84
C ILE A 9 -58.88 -15.08 13.64
N LEU A 10 -58.03 -15.55 14.55
CA LEU A 10 -56.59 -15.23 14.53
C LEU A 10 -55.79 -15.95 13.43
N LEU A 11 -56.34 -16.99 12.79
CA LEU A 11 -55.57 -17.84 11.85
C LEU A 11 -55.90 -17.64 10.36
N ARG A 12 -56.68 -16.62 9.96
CA ARG A 12 -57.07 -16.45 8.54
C ARG A 12 -56.69 -15.13 7.88
N LEU A 13 -56.16 -14.15 8.60
CA LEU A 13 -55.83 -12.83 8.02
C LEU A 13 -54.33 -12.59 7.84
N THR A 14 -53.47 -13.52 8.24
CA THR A 14 -52.00 -13.39 8.12
C THR A 14 -51.46 -13.65 6.71
N ARG A 15 -52.30 -14.04 5.74
CA ARG A 15 -51.84 -14.44 4.39
C ARG A 15 -52.11 -13.45 3.26
N SER A 16 -52.96 -12.43 3.44
CA SER A 16 -53.35 -11.55 2.32
C SER A 16 -52.64 -10.18 2.28
N ARG A 17 -51.88 -9.82 3.32
CA ARG A 17 -51.13 -8.54 3.36
C ARG A 17 -49.64 -8.67 3.04
N LEU A 18 -49.11 -9.89 2.91
CA LEU A 18 -47.67 -10.10 2.72
C LEU A 18 -47.20 -9.99 1.26
N LEU A 19 -48.10 -10.00 0.28
CA LEU A 19 -47.72 -10.02 -1.15
C LEU A 19 -47.68 -8.65 -1.81
N ARG A 20 -48.13 -7.58 -1.14
CA ARG A 20 -48.11 -6.21 -1.71
C ARG A 20 -46.92 -5.36 -1.28
N SER A 21 -46.12 -5.80 -0.31
CA SER A 21 -45.00 -5.01 0.24
C SER A 21 -43.63 -5.30 -0.39
N ILE A 22 -43.52 -6.28 -1.31
CA ILE A 22 -42.24 -6.63 -1.96
C ILE A 22 -41.98 -5.75 -3.20
N GLY A 23 -42.99 -5.12 -3.79
CA GLY A 23 -42.87 -4.40 -5.05
C GLY A 23 -42.24 -2.98 -4.98
N LEU A 24 -42.11 -2.38 -3.79
CA LEU A 24 -41.69 -0.97 -3.66
C LEU A 24 -40.29 -0.75 -3.06
N LEU A 25 -39.59 -1.81 -2.63
CA LEU A 25 -38.26 -1.68 -2.01
C LEU A 25 -37.08 -1.88 -2.98
N ALA A 26 -37.35 -2.25 -4.24
CA ALA A 26 -36.31 -2.62 -5.21
C ALA A 26 -35.89 -1.51 -6.19
N VAL A 27 -36.45 -0.30 -6.11
CA VAL A 27 -36.18 0.78 -7.10
C VAL A 27 -35.44 1.99 -6.52
N ALA A 28 -35.35 2.14 -5.19
CA ALA A 28 -34.72 3.31 -4.55
C ALA A 28 -33.26 3.11 -4.13
N LEU A 29 -32.58 2.05 -4.60
CA LEU A 29 -31.22 1.68 -4.14
C LEU A 29 -30.08 1.70 -5.19
N PRO A 30 -30.21 2.20 -6.44
CA PRO A 30 -29.01 2.37 -7.28
C PRO A 30 -28.70 3.82 -7.69
N ILE A 31 -29.27 4.85 -7.06
CA ILE A 31 -28.96 6.26 -7.39
C ILE A 31 -28.11 6.94 -6.30
N LEU A 32 -27.12 6.23 -5.75
CA LEU A 32 -26.08 6.85 -4.92
C LEU A 32 -24.65 6.46 -5.32
N SER A 33 -24.47 5.63 -6.34
CA SER A 33 -23.16 5.07 -6.70
C SER A 33 -22.42 5.83 -7.81
N ALA A 34 -22.64 7.15 -7.92
CA ALA A 34 -21.92 7.99 -8.87
C ALA A 34 -21.36 9.26 -8.21
N THR A 35 -20.81 9.13 -7.00
CA THR A 35 -19.79 10.08 -6.57
C THR A 35 -18.53 9.76 -7.37
N PRO A 36 -18.01 10.65 -8.24
CA PRO A 36 -16.67 10.45 -8.78
C PRO A 36 -15.72 10.45 -7.57
N TYR A 37 -15.19 9.28 -7.22
CA TYR A 37 -14.01 9.21 -6.38
C TYR A 37 -12.89 9.86 -7.20
N VAL A 38 -12.66 11.15 -6.97
CA VAL A 38 -11.42 11.78 -7.38
C VAL A 38 -10.36 11.08 -6.55
N ALA A 39 -9.66 10.12 -7.15
CA ALA A 39 -8.41 9.63 -6.61
C ALA A 39 -7.44 10.80 -6.66
N ILE A 40 -7.38 11.56 -5.57
CA ILE A 40 -6.24 12.43 -5.33
C ILE A 40 -5.09 11.47 -5.06
N ALA A 41 -4.32 11.16 -6.10
CA ALA A 41 -2.96 10.73 -5.89
C ALA A 41 -2.34 11.80 -5.01
N ASN A 42 -2.09 11.47 -3.74
CA ASN A 42 -1.27 12.28 -2.86
C ASN A 42 0.18 12.13 -3.38
N ASP A 43 0.39 12.66 -4.59
CA ASP A 43 1.67 12.66 -5.26
C ASP A 43 2.51 13.64 -4.47
N ARG A 44 3.48 13.07 -3.75
CA ARG A 44 4.53 13.75 -3.00
C ARG A 44 4.07 14.28 -1.64
N ASN A 45 3.95 13.34 -0.69
CA ASN A 45 4.78 13.56 0.49
C ASN A 45 6.24 13.55 -0.02
N SER A 46 6.75 14.70 -0.47
CA SER A 46 8.13 14.87 -0.91
C SER A 46 9.01 14.77 0.33
N GLY A 47 9.08 13.57 0.91
CA GLY A 47 10.04 13.26 1.94
C GLY A 47 11.43 13.56 1.37
N THR A 48 12.25 14.21 2.19
CA THR A 48 13.68 14.32 1.88
C THR A 48 14.26 12.91 1.82
N TYR A 49 15.01 12.61 0.77
CA TYR A 49 15.77 11.38 0.68
C TYR A 49 17.25 11.74 0.53
N ALA A 50 18.11 10.88 1.07
CA ALA A 50 19.56 10.98 0.91
C ALA A 50 20.04 9.85 -0.01
N ILE A 51 20.98 10.16 -0.89
CA ILE A 51 21.64 9.21 -1.78
C ILE A 51 23.12 9.21 -1.43
N GLY A 52 23.71 8.03 -1.25
CA GLY A 52 25.17 7.91 -1.14
C GLY A 52 25.80 7.86 -2.51
N LEU A 53 26.61 8.85 -2.88
CA LEU A 53 27.38 8.86 -4.12
C LEU A 53 28.82 8.43 -3.84
N TRP A 54 29.32 7.45 -4.58
CA TRP A 54 30.71 7.00 -4.52
C TRP A 54 31.13 6.42 -5.87
N GLY A 55 32.41 6.11 -6.04
CA GLY A 55 32.96 5.65 -7.32
C GLY A 55 34.23 6.43 -7.66
N ASP A 56 34.78 6.18 -8.84
CA ASP A 56 35.99 6.85 -9.35
C ASP A 56 37.17 6.87 -8.35
N LEU A 57 37.35 5.73 -7.67
CA LEU A 57 38.42 5.52 -6.71
C LEU A 57 39.63 4.89 -7.44
N PRO A 58 40.88 5.11 -6.99
CA PRO A 58 42.05 4.44 -7.59
C PRO A 58 42.09 2.91 -7.43
N TYR A 59 41.23 2.32 -6.58
CA TYR A 59 41.14 0.87 -6.26
C TYR A 59 42.48 0.18 -6.02
N SER A 60 43.39 0.84 -5.31
CA SER A 60 44.61 0.19 -4.80
C SER A 60 44.29 -0.80 -3.68
N ASP A 61 45.26 -1.60 -3.26
CA ASP A 61 45.18 -2.60 -2.21
C ASP A 61 44.76 -1.95 -0.89
N VAL A 62 45.33 -0.78 -0.57
CA VAL A 62 44.95 -0.01 0.62
C VAL A 62 43.48 0.40 0.55
N GLN A 63 43.02 0.78 -0.63
CA GLN A 63 41.63 1.17 -0.83
C GLN A 63 40.70 -0.03 -0.82
N ALA A 64 41.07 -1.16 -1.43
CA ALA A 64 40.30 -2.40 -1.39
C ALA A 64 40.21 -2.99 0.02
N GLN A 65 41.30 -2.96 0.78
CA GLN A 65 41.40 -3.58 2.10
C GLN A 65 40.88 -2.68 3.22
N THR A 66 41.01 -1.35 3.10
CA THR A 66 40.68 -0.41 4.18
C THR A 66 39.76 0.72 3.72
N GLY A 67 40.06 1.36 2.60
CA GLY A 67 39.32 2.56 2.14
C GLY A 67 37.84 2.30 1.83
N VAL A 68 37.55 1.40 0.89
CA VAL A 68 36.19 1.02 0.48
C VAL A 68 35.42 0.38 1.64
N PRO A 69 35.98 -0.54 2.44
CA PRO A 69 35.30 -1.05 3.63
C PRO A 69 34.89 0.06 4.62
N ASN A 70 35.76 1.03 4.89
CA ASN A 70 35.44 2.15 5.77
C ASN A 70 34.38 3.08 5.17
N LEU A 71 34.45 3.34 3.87
CA LEU A 71 33.44 4.12 3.14
C LEU A 71 32.07 3.43 3.19
N ILE A 72 32.02 2.12 2.97
CA ILE A 72 30.79 1.33 3.08
C ILE A 72 30.26 1.35 4.51
N ALA A 73 31.13 1.23 5.51
CA ALA A 73 30.72 1.33 6.92
C ALA A 73 30.12 2.70 7.24
N ASP A 74 30.70 3.79 6.73
CA ASP A 74 30.16 5.14 6.85
C ASP A 74 28.79 5.25 6.16
N MET A 75 28.66 4.80 4.91
CA MET A 75 27.38 4.81 4.19
C MET A 75 26.29 4.00 4.89
N ASN A 76 26.63 2.84 5.46
CA ASN A 76 25.70 1.99 6.21
C ASN A 76 25.26 2.62 7.54
N SER A 77 26.00 3.61 8.06
CA SER A 77 25.61 4.36 9.26
C SER A 77 24.59 5.48 8.97
N GLN A 78 24.40 5.83 7.69
CA GLN A 78 23.49 6.87 7.24
C GLN A 78 22.12 6.30 6.84
N ASN A 79 21.05 7.10 6.95
CA ASN A 79 19.72 6.74 6.46
C ASN A 79 19.59 7.04 4.95
N LEU A 80 20.31 6.29 4.13
CA LEU A 80 20.31 6.45 2.66
C LEU A 80 19.18 5.66 2.03
N ALA A 81 18.49 6.25 1.05
CA ALA A 81 17.48 5.55 0.28
C ALA A 81 18.11 4.50 -0.66
N PHE A 82 19.27 4.84 -1.24
CA PHE A 82 20.11 3.97 -2.04
C PHE A 82 21.49 4.63 -2.24
N THR A 83 22.42 3.88 -2.81
CA THR A 83 23.75 4.37 -3.21
C THR A 83 23.93 4.30 -4.72
N VAL A 84 24.67 5.24 -5.29
CA VAL A 84 25.03 5.29 -6.71
C VAL A 84 26.54 5.16 -6.82
N HIS A 85 26.97 4.25 -7.67
CA HIS A 85 28.36 4.11 -8.07
C HIS A 85 28.61 4.89 -9.38
N ASP A 86 29.37 5.97 -9.32
CA ASP A 86 29.61 6.88 -10.44
C ASP A 86 30.91 6.55 -11.17
N GLY A 87 30.88 5.45 -11.93
CA GLY A 87 31.97 5.09 -12.85
C GLY A 87 33.13 4.34 -12.22
N ASP A 88 33.94 3.74 -13.10
CA ASP A 88 35.12 2.92 -12.83
C ASP A 88 34.96 1.96 -11.65
N PHE A 89 34.36 0.79 -11.90
CA PHE A 89 34.27 -0.28 -10.90
C PHE A 89 35.59 -1.07 -10.75
N LYS A 90 36.63 -0.69 -11.52
CA LYS A 90 37.94 -1.32 -11.54
C LYS A 90 39.02 -0.32 -11.94
N ALA A 91 40.24 -0.49 -11.45
CA ALA A 91 41.36 0.24 -12.01
C ALA A 91 41.68 -0.30 -13.43
N GLY A 92 41.93 0.62 -14.38
CA GLY A 92 42.21 0.27 -15.78
C GLY A 92 43.44 -0.62 -16.01
N ASN A 93 44.33 -0.73 -15.00
CA ASN A 93 45.55 -1.53 -15.05
C ASN A 93 45.76 -2.36 -13.77
N SER A 94 44.70 -2.90 -13.16
CA SER A 94 44.86 -3.78 -11.98
C SER A 94 45.76 -4.98 -12.30
N THR A 95 47.01 -4.92 -11.86
CA THR A 95 47.84 -6.11 -11.68
C THR A 95 47.32 -6.90 -10.49
N VAL A 96 47.47 -8.22 -10.52
CA VAL A 96 47.03 -9.09 -9.41
C VAL A 96 47.79 -8.70 -8.14
N GLY A 97 47.08 -8.23 -7.11
CA GLY A 97 47.63 -7.80 -5.82
C GLY A 97 48.19 -6.38 -5.83
N SER A 98 47.36 -5.38 -6.15
CA SER A 98 47.74 -3.96 -6.17
C SER A 98 46.65 -3.08 -5.63
#